data_AF-A0A7S2R0V1-F1
#
_entry.id   AF-A0A7S2R0V1-F1
#
_cell.length_a   1.000
_cell.length_b   1.000
_cell.length_c   1.000
_cell.angle_alpha   90.00
_cell.angle_beta   90.00
_cell.angle_gamma   90.00
#
_symmetry.space_group_name_H-M   'P 1'
#
loop_
_entity.id
_entity.type
_entity.pdbx_description
1 polymer ?
#
loop_
_entity_poly.entity_id
_entity_poly.type
_entity_poly.pdbx_seq_one_letter_code
_entity_poly.pdbx_strand_id
1 'polypeptide(L)'
;GIIFFYAVARIIIIIFALFVLLNNIVENNGYNIMTMAVDSTEKYDASLVKPVILGGGIAGLATAVALKNIAGISPIILEKSSLSSFQNVQVGGAVQFGPNGLKALRAIGGEALMQKCIQSGSIIKGNAMIFPGMPHKPTFFPDTTEEDNDGLPKVLVRWGIVRELLVQHLSPETTILTEAGGDVCGYEATKIERNIILLPKGTNESTIMDRDPANLIVSAEGVRSKFRYLVNHNKDRFGENEEDLTALINNDVKDSGRINLKAIVPRDLDDSFKPGYTYAYFAQNAGVACFAG
;
A
#
# COMPACT_ATOMS: atom_id res chain seq x y z
N GLY A 1 -8.17 7.05 -20.21
CA GLY A 1 -8.06 6.80 -18.75
C GLY A 1 -8.49 5.38 -18.42
N ILE A 2 -7.58 4.41 -18.59
CA ILE A 2 -7.84 2.95 -18.41
C ILE A 2 -6.86 2.31 -17.39
N ILE A 3 -6.06 3.10 -16.66
CA ILE A 3 -4.96 2.58 -15.84
C ILE A 3 -5.25 2.79 -14.34
N PHE A 4 -6.25 2.13 -13.75
CA PHE A 4 -6.39 2.12 -12.27
C PHE A 4 -7.12 0.89 -11.70
N PHE A 5 -7.08 -0.25 -12.42
CA PHE A 5 -7.84 -1.47 -12.06
C PHE A 5 -7.12 -2.43 -11.09
N TYR A 6 -5.84 -2.19 -10.76
CA TYR A 6 -4.98 -3.21 -10.11
C TYR A 6 -4.35 -2.80 -8.77
N ALA A 7 -4.58 -1.58 -8.27
CA ALA A 7 -3.85 -1.07 -7.12
C ALA A 7 -4.30 -1.71 -5.79
N VAL A 8 -5.60 -1.80 -5.51
CA VAL A 8 -6.11 -2.13 -4.16
C VAL A 8 -5.91 -3.59 -3.76
N ALA A 9 -6.04 -4.53 -4.70
CA ALA A 9 -5.69 -5.93 -4.46
C ALA A 9 -4.18 -6.09 -4.14
N ARG A 10 -3.30 -5.28 -4.76
CA ARG A 10 -1.84 -5.31 -4.55
C ARG A 10 -1.36 -4.64 -3.26
N ILE A 11 -2.21 -3.80 -2.66
CA ILE A 11 -1.90 -3.15 -1.39
C ILE A 11 -1.91 -4.17 -0.26
N ILE A 12 -2.98 -4.97 -0.20
CA ILE A 12 -3.23 -6.03 0.80
C ILE A 12 -2.18 -7.13 0.73
N ILE A 13 -1.71 -7.36 -0.48
CA ILE A 13 -0.61 -8.24 -0.85
C ILE A 13 0.70 -7.84 -0.16
N ILE A 14 1.11 -6.56 -0.17
CA ILE A 14 2.35 -6.13 0.50
C ILE A 14 2.24 -6.21 2.03
N ILE A 15 1.05 -6.00 2.60
CA ILE A 15 0.86 -6.17 4.05
C ILE A 15 0.82 -7.64 4.44
N PHE A 16 0.29 -8.52 3.59
CA PHE A 16 0.32 -9.96 3.86
C PHE A 16 1.73 -10.54 3.67
N ALA A 17 2.53 -10.04 2.71
CA ALA A 17 3.96 -10.34 2.63
C ALA A 17 4.71 -9.83 3.86
N LEU A 18 4.43 -8.61 4.32
CA LEU A 18 4.97 -8.11 5.59
C LEU A 18 4.55 -9.00 6.75
N PHE A 19 3.27 -9.36 6.84
CA PHE A 19 2.73 -10.24 7.87
C PHE A 19 3.37 -11.63 7.83
N VAL A 20 3.66 -12.19 6.66
CA VAL A 20 4.35 -13.48 6.51
C VAL A 20 5.84 -13.34 6.82
N LEU A 21 6.48 -12.24 6.42
CA LEU A 21 7.86 -11.92 6.82
C LEU A 21 7.98 -11.75 8.34
N LEU A 22 6.95 -11.20 8.97
CA LEU A 22 6.85 -10.97 10.41
C LEU A 22 6.42 -12.23 11.17
N ASN A 23 5.57 -13.11 10.60
CA ASN A 23 5.06 -14.33 11.26
C ASN A 23 5.86 -15.62 10.97
N ASN A 24 6.66 -15.68 9.90
CA ASN A 24 7.66 -16.76 9.75
C ASN A 24 8.72 -16.74 10.86
N ILE A 25 8.64 -15.77 11.77
CA ILE A 25 9.50 -15.67 12.94
C ILE A 25 8.78 -16.07 14.25
N VAL A 26 7.44 -16.27 14.24
CA VAL A 26 6.67 -16.41 15.49
C VAL A 26 6.14 -17.81 15.83
N GLU A 27 5.85 -18.73 14.90
CA GLU A 27 5.37 -20.08 15.33
C GLU A 27 5.94 -21.30 14.58
N ASN A 28 6.74 -22.06 15.34
CA ASN A 28 6.87 -23.51 15.25
C ASN A 28 5.61 -24.16 15.82
N ASN A 29 4.71 -24.64 14.97
CA ASN A 29 3.72 -25.66 15.34
C ASN A 29 3.71 -26.78 14.29
N GLY A 30 4.79 -27.56 14.31
CA GLY A 30 4.73 -29.01 14.15
C GLY A 30 4.15 -29.58 12.85
N TYR A 31 4.57 -29.13 11.67
CA TYR A 31 4.57 -29.95 10.45
C TYR A 31 5.76 -29.59 9.56
N ASN A 32 6.54 -30.60 9.15
CA ASN A 32 7.70 -30.47 8.27
C ASN A 32 7.30 -29.89 6.91
N ILE A 33 7.59 -28.61 6.70
CA ILE A 33 7.60 -27.94 5.40
C ILE A 33 9.04 -27.47 5.20
N MET A 34 9.56 -27.54 3.98
CA MET A 34 10.80 -26.89 3.56
C MET A 34 10.70 -25.39 3.89
N THR A 35 11.13 -25.03 5.09
CA THR A 35 11.43 -23.70 5.51
C THR A 35 12.55 -23.20 4.61
N MET A 36 12.35 -22.06 3.94
CA MET A 36 13.49 -21.21 3.62
C MET A 36 14.17 -20.97 4.97
N ALA A 37 15.32 -21.60 5.17
CA ALA A 37 16.04 -21.59 6.42
C ALA A 37 16.50 -20.16 6.69
N VAL A 38 15.69 -19.40 7.42
CA VAL A 38 16.10 -18.20 8.12
C VAL A 38 16.83 -18.71 9.36
N ASP A 39 18.15 -18.80 9.28
CA ASP A 39 19.02 -19.15 10.41
C ASP A 39 19.17 -17.94 11.35
N SER A 40 18.06 -17.44 11.88
CA SER A 40 18.06 -16.42 12.93
C SER A 40 17.24 -16.91 14.11
N THR A 41 17.92 -17.35 15.16
CA THR A 41 17.38 -17.75 16.47
C THR A 41 16.72 -16.60 17.25
N GLU A 42 16.58 -15.41 16.67
CA GLU A 42 15.87 -14.30 17.28
C GLU A 42 14.37 -14.38 16.96
N LYS A 43 13.57 -14.72 17.98
CA LYS A 43 12.12 -14.51 17.94
C LYS A 43 11.85 -13.01 17.79
N TYR A 44 11.42 -12.60 16.61
CA TYR A 44 10.96 -11.27 16.31
C TYR A 44 9.61 -11.04 16.97
N ASP A 45 9.59 -10.14 17.95
CA ASP A 45 8.37 -9.73 18.61
C ASP A 45 7.68 -8.67 17.73
N ALA A 46 6.57 -9.05 17.10
CA ALA A 46 5.76 -8.16 16.27
C ALA A 46 5.28 -6.91 17.03
N SER A 47 5.21 -6.96 18.36
CA SER A 47 4.84 -5.80 19.20
C SER A 47 5.90 -4.69 19.23
N LEU A 48 7.13 -4.99 18.80
CA LEU A 48 8.21 -4.02 18.72
C LEU A 48 8.24 -3.27 17.38
N VAL A 49 7.40 -3.65 16.41
CA VAL A 49 7.35 -2.97 15.11
C VAL A 49 6.69 -1.61 15.26
N LYS A 50 7.34 -0.58 14.74
CA LYS A 50 6.90 0.82 14.69
C LYS A 50 6.83 1.27 13.24
N PRO A 51 5.75 0.93 12.51
CA PRO A 51 5.62 1.24 11.11
C PRO A 51 5.27 2.71 10.89
N VAL A 52 5.89 3.29 9.88
CA VAL A 52 5.54 4.59 9.33
C VAL A 52 5.08 4.42 7.90
N ILE A 53 3.91 4.96 7.58
CA ILE A 53 3.32 4.91 6.26
C ILE A 53 3.37 6.30 5.62
N LEU A 54 4.02 6.44 4.46
CA LEU A 54 4.05 7.69 3.71
C LEU A 54 2.91 7.72 2.68
N GLY A 55 1.87 8.49 2.95
CA GLY A 55 0.71 8.69 2.07
C GLY A 55 -0.56 8.02 2.60
N GLY A 56 -1.56 8.83 2.94
CA GLY A 56 -2.90 8.45 3.38
C GLY A 56 -3.87 8.17 2.22
N GLY A 57 -3.37 7.73 1.07
CA GLY A 57 -4.23 7.25 -0.02
C GLY A 57 -4.93 5.91 0.33
N ILE A 58 -5.72 5.38 -0.60
CA ILE A 58 -6.34 4.04 -0.44
C ILE A 58 -5.29 2.99 -0.09
N ALA A 59 -4.09 3.12 -0.69
CA ALA A 59 -2.93 2.28 -0.41
C ALA A 59 -2.48 2.30 1.04
N GLY A 60 -2.04 3.46 1.53
CA GLY A 60 -1.53 3.56 2.89
C GLY A 60 -2.58 3.26 3.94
N LEU A 61 -3.85 3.62 3.71
CA LEU A 61 -4.91 3.35 4.67
C LEU A 61 -5.30 1.87 4.72
N ALA A 62 -5.39 1.19 3.57
CA ALA A 62 -5.60 -0.26 3.58
C ALA A 62 -4.39 -0.99 4.20
N THR A 63 -3.18 -0.45 4.06
CA THR A 63 -2.01 -0.89 4.82
C THR A 63 -2.18 -0.76 6.32
N ALA A 64 -2.60 0.40 6.78
CA ALA A 64 -2.79 0.63 8.20
C ALA A 64 -3.90 -0.24 8.79
N VAL A 65 -5.03 -0.39 8.10
CA VAL A 65 -6.12 -1.28 8.51
C VAL A 65 -5.64 -2.72 8.64
N ALA A 66 -4.84 -3.20 7.68
CA ALA A 66 -4.32 -4.56 7.69
C ALA A 66 -3.28 -4.79 8.80
N LEU A 67 -2.33 -3.86 8.99
CA LEU A 67 -1.37 -3.93 10.10
C LEU A 67 -2.10 -4.00 11.45
N LYS A 68 -3.15 -3.20 11.62
CA LYS A 68 -3.94 -3.19 12.85
C LYS A 68 -4.77 -4.46 13.03
N ASN A 69 -5.60 -4.82 12.05
CA ASN A 69 -6.57 -5.92 12.21
C ASN A 69 -5.94 -7.31 12.11
N ILE A 70 -4.83 -7.46 11.39
CA ILE A 70 -4.18 -8.75 11.17
C ILE A 70 -2.95 -8.89 12.08
N ALA A 71 -2.09 -7.86 12.15
CA ALA A 71 -0.84 -7.93 12.91
C ALA A 71 -0.93 -7.33 14.33
N GLY A 72 -2.03 -6.64 14.68
CA GLY A 72 -2.15 -5.96 15.97
C GLY A 72 -1.23 -4.73 16.12
N ILE A 73 -0.74 -4.17 15.02
CA ILE A 73 0.23 -3.06 15.01
C ILE A 73 -0.47 -1.77 14.55
N SER A 74 -0.36 -0.71 15.34
CA SER A 74 -0.87 0.63 15.01
C SER A 74 0.24 1.49 14.38
N PRO A 75 0.16 1.85 13.07
CA PRO A 75 1.19 2.66 12.42
C PRO A 75 0.96 4.17 12.61
N ILE A 76 2.00 4.95 12.30
CA ILE A 76 1.88 6.39 12.04
C ILE A 76 1.75 6.59 10.52
N ILE A 77 0.75 7.36 10.09
CA ILE A 77 0.54 7.72 8.69
C ILE A 77 0.93 9.19 8.50
N LEU A 78 1.87 9.47 7.60
CA LEU A 78 2.22 10.83 7.18
C LEU A 78 1.51 11.14 5.86
N GLU A 79 0.61 12.12 5.86
CA GLU A 79 -0.14 12.55 4.68
C GLU A 79 0.19 14.01 4.35
N LYS A 80 0.64 14.27 3.13
CA LYS A 80 1.04 15.61 2.71
C LYS A 80 -0.11 16.60 2.55
N SER A 81 -1.32 16.10 2.33
CA SER A 81 -2.51 16.94 2.15
C SER A 81 -2.93 17.57 3.48
N SER A 82 -3.56 18.74 3.43
CA SER A 82 -4.22 19.34 4.58
C SER A 82 -5.35 18.46 5.10
N LEU A 83 -5.70 18.61 6.38
CA LEU A 83 -6.80 17.87 7.00
C LEU A 83 -8.13 18.03 6.24
N SER A 84 -8.46 19.26 5.83
CA SER A 84 -9.69 19.53 5.06
C SER A 84 -9.71 18.82 3.71
N SER A 85 -8.58 18.78 3.00
CA SER A 85 -8.46 18.03 1.74
C SER A 85 -8.52 16.51 1.97
N PHE A 86 -7.87 16.04 3.03
CA PHE A 86 -7.87 14.64 3.43
C PHE A 86 -9.24 14.13 3.90
N GLN A 87 -10.07 14.97 4.50
CA GLN A 87 -11.42 14.57 4.93
C GLN A 87 -12.49 14.80 3.85
N ASN A 88 -12.17 15.53 2.77
CA ASN A 88 -13.15 15.85 1.75
C ASN A 88 -13.51 14.61 0.90
N VAL A 89 -14.65 13.99 1.21
CA VAL A 89 -15.17 12.80 0.51
C VAL A 89 -15.60 13.08 -0.93
N GLN A 90 -15.79 14.35 -1.31
CA GLN A 90 -16.20 14.75 -2.66
C GLN A 90 -15.01 14.84 -3.63
N VAL A 91 -13.78 14.90 -3.11
CA VAL A 91 -12.56 15.02 -3.91
C VAL A 91 -12.20 13.68 -4.58
N GLY A 92 -11.73 13.78 -5.82
CA GLY A 92 -11.24 12.66 -6.61
C GLY A 92 -12.27 12.06 -7.56
N GLY A 93 -11.80 11.15 -8.39
CA GLY A 93 -12.64 10.37 -9.29
C GLY A 93 -13.28 9.16 -8.59
N ALA A 94 -13.83 8.27 -9.40
CA ALA A 94 -14.28 6.97 -8.92
C ALA A 94 -13.19 5.91 -9.12
N VAL A 95 -13.09 4.99 -8.17
CA VAL A 95 -12.26 3.79 -8.22
C VAL A 95 -13.16 2.59 -8.48
N GLN A 96 -12.74 1.73 -9.40
CA GLN A 96 -13.41 0.47 -9.65
C GLN A 96 -12.77 -0.65 -8.84
N PHE A 97 -13.59 -1.38 -8.09
CA PHE A 97 -13.22 -2.63 -7.46
C PHE A 97 -13.80 -3.78 -8.27
N GLY A 98 -12.94 -4.69 -8.73
CA GLY A 98 -13.36 -6.03 -9.13
C GLY A 98 -13.38 -6.98 -7.92
N PRO A 99 -13.75 -8.26 -8.13
CA PRO A 99 -13.84 -9.27 -7.09
C PRO A 99 -12.59 -9.37 -6.23
N ASN A 100 -11.40 -9.31 -6.83
CA ASN A 100 -10.14 -9.37 -6.09
C ASN A 100 -9.97 -8.19 -5.12
N GLY A 101 -10.41 -6.99 -5.52
CA GLY A 101 -10.39 -5.83 -4.62
C GLY A 101 -11.38 -5.97 -3.47
N LEU A 102 -12.57 -6.50 -3.73
CA LEU A 102 -13.59 -6.76 -2.71
C LEU A 102 -13.17 -7.86 -1.74
N LYS A 103 -12.66 -8.99 -2.24
CA LYS A 103 -12.07 -10.08 -1.45
C LYS A 103 -10.96 -9.56 -0.54
N ALA A 104 -10.17 -8.63 -1.04
CA ALA A 104 -9.10 -8.02 -0.27
C ALA A 104 -9.67 -7.09 0.83
N LEU A 105 -10.62 -6.21 0.53
CA LEU A 105 -11.30 -5.40 1.58
C LEU A 105 -11.90 -6.28 2.68
N ARG A 106 -12.51 -7.40 2.30
CA ARG A 106 -13.01 -8.41 3.23
C ARG A 106 -11.92 -9.02 4.11
N ALA A 107 -10.75 -9.30 3.54
CA ALA A 107 -9.63 -9.86 4.29
C ALA A 107 -9.08 -8.91 5.35
N ILE A 108 -9.06 -7.59 5.08
CA ILE A 108 -8.46 -6.62 6.01
C ILE A 108 -9.46 -5.98 6.99
N GLY A 109 -10.74 -5.91 6.65
CA GLY A 109 -11.77 -5.24 7.47
C GLY A 109 -13.04 -6.07 7.67
N GLY A 110 -13.02 -7.34 7.29
CA GLY A 110 -14.16 -8.25 7.40
C GLY A 110 -15.27 -7.97 6.38
N GLU A 111 -16.33 -8.77 6.48
CA GLU A 111 -17.49 -8.68 5.59
C GLU A 111 -18.13 -7.29 5.61
N ALA A 112 -18.15 -6.63 6.78
CA ALA A 112 -18.74 -5.30 6.95
C ALA A 112 -18.06 -4.23 6.08
N LEU A 113 -16.72 -4.20 6.00
CA LEU A 113 -16.00 -3.23 5.16
C LEU A 113 -16.29 -3.47 3.68
N MET A 114 -16.26 -4.73 3.23
CA MET A 114 -16.55 -5.08 1.85
C MET A 114 -17.98 -4.68 1.47
N GLN A 115 -18.98 -5.03 2.29
CA GLN A 115 -20.38 -4.72 2.03
C GLN A 115 -20.64 -3.21 2.03
N LYS A 116 -20.08 -2.44 2.97
CA LYS A 116 -20.17 -0.98 2.96
C LYS A 116 -19.58 -0.39 1.68
N CYS A 117 -18.47 -0.94 1.19
CA CYS A 117 -17.86 -0.51 -0.07
C CYS A 117 -18.81 -0.75 -1.27
N ILE A 118 -19.44 -1.93 -1.34
CA ILE A 118 -20.42 -2.27 -2.37
C ILE A 118 -21.63 -1.32 -2.29
N GLN A 119 -22.19 -1.12 -1.10
CA GLN A 119 -23.36 -0.27 -0.86
C GLN A 119 -23.10 1.22 -1.13
N SER A 120 -21.85 1.66 -1.01
CA SER A 120 -21.45 3.05 -1.24
C SER A 120 -21.16 3.38 -2.71
N GLY A 121 -21.25 2.39 -3.60
CA GLY A 121 -20.93 2.55 -5.02
C GLY A 121 -22.03 2.07 -5.95
N SER A 122 -21.73 2.15 -7.24
CA SER A 122 -22.59 1.65 -8.31
C SER A 122 -22.08 0.31 -8.81
N ILE A 123 -22.92 -0.71 -8.78
CA ILE A 123 -22.62 -2.01 -9.39
C ILE A 123 -22.58 -1.86 -10.92
N ILE A 124 -21.49 -2.29 -11.53
CA ILE A 124 -21.29 -2.24 -12.98
C ILE A 124 -21.91 -3.49 -13.59
N LYS A 125 -22.97 -3.32 -14.39
CA LYS A 125 -23.66 -4.41 -15.10
C LYS A 125 -23.14 -4.65 -16.53
N GLY A 126 -22.33 -3.75 -17.05
CA GLY A 126 -21.81 -3.81 -18.41
C GLY A 126 -21.23 -2.48 -18.87
N ASN A 127 -20.65 -2.47 -20.07
CA ASN A 127 -20.19 -1.27 -20.74
C ASN A 127 -21.07 -0.98 -21.96
N ALA A 128 -21.37 0.29 -22.20
CA ALA A 128 -22.00 0.73 -23.43
C ALA A 128 -20.95 1.46 -24.28
N MET A 129 -20.75 1.03 -25.52
CA MET A 129 -19.89 1.72 -26.48
C MET A 129 -20.75 2.56 -27.43
N ILE A 130 -20.46 3.85 -27.50
CA ILE A 130 -21.14 4.80 -28.38
C ILE A 130 -20.14 5.24 -29.45
N PHE A 131 -20.46 4.99 -30.72
CA PHE A 131 -19.60 5.36 -31.83
C PHE A 131 -19.89 6.79 -32.30
N PRO A 132 -18.84 7.57 -32.66
CA PRO A 132 -19.02 8.87 -33.31
C PRO A 132 -19.92 8.75 -34.55
N GLY A 133 -20.92 9.64 -34.67
CA GLY A 133 -21.90 9.62 -35.76
C GLY A 133 -23.10 8.67 -35.55
N MET A 134 -23.10 7.84 -34.51
CA MET A 134 -24.24 6.98 -34.15
C MET A 134 -24.60 7.04 -32.65
N PRO A 135 -24.85 8.24 -32.07
CA PRO A 135 -25.05 8.40 -30.64
C PRO A 135 -26.30 7.67 -30.09
N HIS A 136 -27.28 7.39 -30.96
CA HIS A 136 -28.54 6.74 -30.60
C HIS A 136 -28.51 5.21 -30.73
N LYS A 137 -27.36 4.61 -31.08
CA LYS A 137 -27.19 3.16 -31.23
C LYS A 137 -26.02 2.64 -30.38
N PRO A 138 -26.15 2.63 -29.05
CA PRO A 138 -25.12 2.05 -28.19
C PRO A 138 -25.02 0.53 -28.40
N THR A 139 -23.79 0.03 -28.46
CA THR A 139 -23.51 -1.41 -28.36
C THR A 139 -23.23 -1.75 -26.90
N PHE A 140 -24.03 -2.65 -26.32
CA PHE A 140 -23.88 -3.07 -24.93
C PHE A 140 -23.05 -4.34 -24.81
N PHE A 141 -22.13 -4.34 -23.85
CA PHE A 141 -21.30 -5.48 -23.46
C PHE A 141 -21.61 -5.80 -22.00
N PRO A 142 -22.37 -6.87 -21.71
CA PRO A 142 -22.68 -7.23 -20.33
C PRO A 142 -21.40 -7.60 -19.58
N ASP A 143 -21.40 -7.36 -18.27
CA ASP A 143 -20.31 -7.77 -17.39
C ASP A 143 -20.69 -9.08 -16.68
N THR A 144 -19.95 -10.16 -16.93
CA THR A 144 -20.21 -11.51 -16.38
C THR A 144 -19.50 -11.76 -15.06
N THR A 145 -18.81 -10.76 -14.50
CA THR A 145 -17.87 -10.97 -13.39
C THR A 145 -18.54 -11.54 -12.14
N GLU A 146 -19.78 -11.14 -11.86
CA GLU A 146 -20.57 -11.63 -10.72
C GLU A 146 -20.82 -13.14 -10.81
N GLU A 147 -21.13 -13.64 -12.02
CA GLU A 147 -21.33 -15.07 -12.30
C GLU A 147 -20.00 -15.84 -12.21
N ASP A 148 -18.92 -15.24 -12.69
CA ASP A 148 -17.59 -15.87 -12.78
C ASP A 148 -16.79 -15.86 -11.46
N ASN A 149 -17.22 -15.12 -10.43
CA ASN A 149 -16.40 -14.86 -9.23
C ASN A 149 -17.19 -14.95 -7.91
N ASP A 150 -17.83 -16.09 -7.65
CA ASP A 150 -18.51 -16.40 -6.39
C ASP A 150 -19.61 -15.39 -6.02
N GLY A 151 -20.27 -14.77 -7.01
CA GLY A 151 -21.30 -13.76 -6.77
C GLY A 151 -20.77 -12.36 -6.42
N LEU A 152 -19.47 -12.10 -6.56
CA LEU A 152 -18.91 -10.76 -6.28
C LEU A 152 -18.99 -9.84 -7.50
N PRO A 153 -19.60 -8.64 -7.38
CA PRO A 153 -19.74 -7.72 -8.49
C PRO A 153 -18.46 -6.93 -8.78
N LYS A 154 -18.47 -6.20 -9.90
CA LYS A 154 -17.64 -5.00 -10.06
C LYS A 154 -18.41 -3.80 -9.51
N VAL A 155 -17.76 -2.99 -8.68
CA VAL A 155 -18.37 -1.77 -8.12
C VAL A 155 -17.50 -0.56 -8.41
N LEU A 156 -18.14 0.55 -8.77
CA LEU A 156 -17.52 1.85 -8.93
C LEU A 156 -17.85 2.72 -7.70
N VAL A 157 -16.85 3.11 -6.93
CA VAL A 157 -17.02 3.87 -5.67
C VAL A 157 -16.23 5.16 -5.76
N ARG A 158 -16.73 6.27 -5.20
CA ARG A 158 -15.96 7.52 -5.13
C ARG A 158 -14.72 7.32 -4.24
N TRP A 159 -13.57 7.82 -4.69
CA TRP A 159 -12.31 7.69 -3.96
C TRP A 159 -12.41 8.17 -2.50
N GLY A 160 -12.95 9.38 -2.30
CA GLY A 160 -13.08 9.96 -0.96
C GLY A 160 -13.92 9.12 0.00
N ILE A 161 -14.92 8.41 -0.49
CA ILE A 161 -15.74 7.49 0.33
C ILE A 161 -14.93 6.27 0.75
N VAL A 162 -14.18 5.66 -0.18
CA VAL A 162 -13.31 4.51 0.17
C VAL A 162 -12.29 4.89 1.24
N ARG A 163 -11.70 6.09 1.11
CA ARG A 163 -10.76 6.63 2.09
C ARG A 163 -11.41 6.75 3.47
N GLU A 164 -12.60 7.34 3.53
CA GLU A 164 -13.38 7.46 4.76
C GLU A 164 -13.70 6.08 5.38
N LEU A 165 -14.17 5.13 4.57
CA LEU A 165 -14.45 3.77 5.03
C LEU A 165 -13.22 3.11 5.65
N LEU A 166 -12.04 3.28 5.06
CA LEU A 166 -10.79 2.74 5.61
C LEU A 166 -10.39 3.45 6.92
N VAL A 167 -10.51 4.78 6.99
CA VAL A 167 -10.23 5.55 8.23
C VAL A 167 -11.12 5.08 9.38
N GLN A 168 -12.40 4.80 9.13
CA GLN A 168 -13.33 4.26 10.14
C GLN A 168 -12.92 2.90 10.72
N HIS A 169 -12.02 2.15 10.05
CA HIS A 169 -11.55 0.83 10.50
C HIS A 169 -10.19 0.88 11.22
N LEU A 170 -9.55 2.04 11.30
CA LEU A 170 -8.29 2.23 12.02
C LEU A 170 -8.49 2.15 13.55
N SER A 171 -7.41 1.85 14.28
CA SER A 171 -7.44 1.96 15.75
C SER A 171 -7.44 3.42 16.17
N PRO A 172 -7.98 3.76 17.36
CA PRO A 172 -7.80 5.08 17.97
C PRO A 172 -6.33 5.45 18.18
N GLU A 173 -5.44 4.45 18.27
CA GLU A 173 -4.00 4.60 18.41
C GLU A 173 -3.29 4.92 17.08
N THR A 174 -3.93 4.65 15.94
CA THR A 174 -3.36 4.98 14.62
C THR A 174 -3.38 6.49 14.45
N THR A 175 -2.19 7.07 14.34
CA THR A 175 -2.04 8.52 14.18
C THR A 175 -1.92 8.88 12.71
N ILE A 176 -2.80 9.77 12.22
CA ILE A 176 -2.69 10.36 10.88
C ILE A 176 -2.20 11.81 11.06
N LEU A 177 -0.97 12.07 10.61
CA LEU A 177 -0.38 13.41 10.58
C LEU A 177 -0.57 13.99 9.18
N THR A 178 -1.47 14.96 9.06
CA THR A 178 -1.68 15.73 7.82
C THR A 178 -0.65 16.83 7.68
N GLU A 179 -0.44 17.32 6.45
CA GLU A 179 0.63 18.28 6.12
C GLU A 179 2.04 17.77 6.47
N ALA A 180 2.21 16.44 6.52
CA ALA A 180 3.46 15.77 6.89
C ALA A 180 3.94 14.82 5.77
N GLY A 181 5.24 14.50 5.74
CA GLY A 181 5.82 13.56 4.78
C GLY A 181 6.03 14.10 3.36
N GLY A 182 5.45 15.27 3.04
CA GLY A 182 5.60 15.93 1.73
C GLY A 182 7.04 16.41 1.46
N ASP A 183 7.78 16.69 2.52
CA ASP A 183 9.15 17.19 2.55
C ASP A 183 10.21 16.08 2.69
N VAL A 184 9.83 14.86 3.04
CA VAL A 184 10.77 13.73 3.19
C VAL A 184 11.53 13.45 1.89
N CYS A 185 12.85 13.53 1.91
CA CYS A 185 13.74 13.36 0.76
C CYS A 185 14.75 12.21 0.95
N GLY A 186 14.54 11.35 1.93
CA GLY A 186 15.41 10.22 2.15
C GLY A 186 15.11 9.50 3.45
N TYR A 187 15.96 8.54 3.74
CA TYR A 187 15.98 7.81 4.99
C TYR A 187 17.41 7.44 5.36
N GLU A 188 17.66 7.28 6.65
CA GLU A 188 18.86 6.65 7.18
C GLU A 188 18.46 5.42 7.98
N ALA A 189 19.05 4.26 7.67
CA ALA A 189 18.78 3.01 8.36
C ALA A 189 19.99 2.59 9.19
N THR A 190 19.83 2.48 10.51
CA THR A 190 20.90 2.02 11.41
C THR A 190 20.74 0.52 11.69
N LYS A 191 21.75 -0.27 11.32
CA LYS A 191 21.72 -1.73 11.51
C LYS A 191 21.79 -2.13 13.00
N ILE A 192 22.48 -1.33 13.81
CA ILE A 192 22.74 -1.61 15.23
C ILE A 192 21.44 -1.45 16.04
N GLU A 193 20.72 -0.36 15.83
CA GLU A 193 19.51 -0.06 16.61
C GLU A 193 18.23 -0.53 15.90
N ARG A 194 18.35 -1.06 14.67
CA ARG A 194 17.24 -1.45 13.80
C ARG A 194 16.24 -0.32 13.60
N ASN A 195 16.77 0.89 13.48
CA ASN A 195 15.99 2.11 13.36
C ASN A 195 16.10 2.67 11.95
N ILE A 196 15.05 3.36 11.52
CA ILE A 196 14.97 4.09 10.27
C ILE A 196 14.47 5.49 10.57
N ILE A 197 15.28 6.47 10.19
CA ILE A 197 15.01 7.89 10.37
C ILE A 197 14.65 8.48 9.02
N LEU A 198 13.55 9.22 8.96
CA LEU A 198 13.15 9.95 7.75
C LEU A 198 13.92 11.27 7.67
N LEU A 199 14.50 11.55 6.51
CA LEU A 199 15.27 12.77 6.27
C LEU A 199 14.40 13.81 5.55
N PRO A 200 14.11 14.97 6.16
CA PRO A 200 13.38 16.06 5.51
C PRO A 200 14.25 16.85 4.52
N LYS A 201 13.62 17.58 3.61
CA LYS A 201 14.30 18.41 2.61
C LYS A 201 14.96 19.63 3.27
N GLY A 202 16.27 19.77 3.08
CA GLY A 202 17.02 21.00 3.39
C GLY A 202 17.55 21.11 4.82
N THR A 203 17.44 20.06 5.64
CA THR A 203 18.07 20.00 6.97
C THR A 203 18.84 18.70 7.13
N ASN A 204 20.04 18.75 7.73
CA ASN A 204 20.72 17.57 8.30
C ASN A 204 20.07 17.12 9.62
N GLU A 205 18.98 17.78 10.03
CA GLU A 205 18.25 17.49 11.26
C GLU A 205 16.97 16.73 10.93
N SER A 206 16.77 15.60 11.61
CA SER A 206 15.53 14.83 11.62
C SER A 206 14.46 15.65 12.35
N THR A 207 13.27 15.83 11.78
CA THR A 207 12.25 16.69 12.40
C THR A 207 10.91 15.99 12.66
N ILE A 208 10.64 14.86 12.01
CA ILE A 208 9.34 14.17 12.13
C ILE A 208 9.39 12.97 13.09
N MET A 209 10.56 12.35 13.28
CA MET A 209 10.74 11.09 14.04
C MET A 209 11.65 11.21 15.28
N ASP A 210 11.97 12.43 15.71
CA ASP A 210 12.94 12.71 16.79
C ASP A 210 12.61 12.11 18.16
N ARG A 211 11.45 11.47 18.32
CA ARG A 211 10.99 10.92 19.60
C ARG A 211 10.74 9.41 19.59
N ASP A 212 10.60 8.80 18.41
CA ASP A 212 10.52 7.34 18.33
C ASP A 212 10.87 6.85 16.91
N PRO A 213 12.08 6.30 16.69
CA PRO A 213 12.49 5.86 15.36
C PRO A 213 11.60 4.73 14.84
N ALA A 214 11.27 4.80 13.56
CA ALA A 214 10.56 3.74 12.87
C ALA A 214 11.50 2.54 12.70
N ASN A 215 10.99 1.32 12.65
CA ASN A 215 11.78 0.17 12.20
C ASN A 215 11.21 -0.47 10.92
N LEU A 216 10.23 0.22 10.33
CA LEU A 216 9.61 -0.13 9.06
C LEU A 216 9.03 1.13 8.43
N ILE A 217 9.41 1.41 7.18
CA ILE A 217 8.74 2.44 6.37
C ILE A 217 7.96 1.75 5.25
N VAL A 218 6.69 2.11 5.09
CA VAL A 218 5.89 1.75 3.92
C VAL A 218 5.57 3.02 3.13
N SER A 219 6.25 3.24 2.01
CA SER A 219 5.92 4.33 1.10
C SER A 219 4.72 3.97 0.23
N ALA A 220 3.68 4.79 0.29
CA ALA A 220 2.39 4.69 -0.41
C ALA A 220 2.01 6.01 -1.11
N GLU A 221 3.02 6.76 -1.58
CA GLU A 221 2.92 8.15 -2.07
C GLU A 221 2.23 8.29 -3.45
N GLY A 222 1.84 7.18 -4.06
CA GLY A 222 1.15 7.15 -5.35
C GLY A 222 2.09 7.30 -6.55
N VAL A 223 1.58 7.89 -7.64
CA VAL A 223 2.29 7.91 -8.94
C VAL A 223 3.53 8.80 -8.94
N ARG A 224 3.65 9.73 -7.99
CA ARG A 224 4.78 10.66 -7.82
C ARG A 224 5.66 10.27 -6.62
N SER A 225 5.85 8.97 -6.41
CA SER A 225 6.59 8.49 -5.23
C SER A 225 8.08 8.82 -5.31
N LYS A 226 8.56 9.53 -4.29
CA LYS A 226 9.97 9.85 -4.06
C LYS A 226 10.76 8.60 -3.71
N PHE A 227 10.19 7.74 -2.87
CA PHE A 227 10.83 6.49 -2.45
C PHE A 227 10.98 5.49 -3.59
N ARG A 228 10.09 5.51 -4.58
CA ARG A 228 10.28 4.72 -5.82
C ARG A 228 11.55 5.15 -6.56
N TYR A 229 11.80 6.46 -6.68
CA TYR A 229 13.02 6.96 -7.29
C TYR A 229 14.24 6.46 -6.52
N LEU A 230 14.26 6.64 -5.19
CA LEU A 230 15.36 6.21 -4.32
C LEU A 230 15.68 4.72 -4.49
N VAL A 231 14.68 3.84 -4.38
CA VAL A 231 14.85 2.39 -4.54
C VAL A 231 15.38 2.03 -5.94
N ASN A 232 14.81 2.60 -6.99
CA ASN A 232 15.20 2.26 -8.36
C ASN A 232 16.63 2.70 -8.72
N HIS A 233 17.15 3.72 -8.05
CA HIS A 233 18.50 4.24 -8.27
C HIS A 233 19.49 3.77 -7.20
N ASN A 234 19.07 2.86 -6.31
CA ASN A 234 19.86 2.39 -5.18
C ASN A 234 20.43 3.55 -4.33
N LYS A 235 19.57 4.55 -4.06
CA LYS A 235 19.86 5.71 -3.22
C LYS A 235 19.04 5.63 -1.94
N ASP A 236 19.59 6.17 -0.86
CA ASP A 236 18.94 6.36 0.44
C ASP A 236 18.40 7.79 0.60
N ARG A 237 18.99 8.75 -0.11
CA ARG A 237 18.59 10.17 -0.15
C ARG A 237 18.69 10.77 -1.56
N PHE A 238 17.90 11.81 -1.80
CA PHE A 238 18.14 12.70 -2.95
C PHE A 238 19.41 13.51 -2.71
N GLY A 239 20.29 13.59 -3.70
CA GLY A 239 21.44 14.47 -3.71
C GLY A 239 21.12 15.87 -4.25
N GLU A 240 22.15 16.71 -4.37
CA GLU A 240 22.08 18.05 -4.94
C GLU A 240 22.39 18.09 -6.45
N ASN A 241 22.62 16.93 -7.07
CA ASN A 241 22.92 16.88 -8.50
C ASN A 241 21.68 17.26 -9.33
N GLU A 242 21.93 17.71 -10.57
CA GLU A 242 20.89 18.19 -11.49
C GLU A 242 19.84 17.12 -11.78
N GLU A 243 20.22 15.83 -11.79
CA GLU A 243 19.32 14.70 -11.99
C GLU A 243 18.32 14.53 -10.83
N ASP A 244 18.79 14.59 -9.59
CA ASP A 244 17.99 14.49 -8.37
C ASP A 244 17.06 15.69 -8.22
N LEU A 245 17.55 16.90 -8.51
CA LEU A 245 16.75 18.12 -8.54
C LEU A 245 15.67 18.04 -9.62
N THR A 246 16.03 17.57 -10.82
CA THR A 246 15.08 17.37 -11.92
C THR A 246 14.04 16.31 -11.58
N ALA A 247 14.42 15.21 -10.93
CA ALA A 247 13.50 14.18 -10.48
C ALA A 247 12.51 14.69 -9.40
N LEU A 248 13.00 15.48 -8.44
CA LEU A 248 12.18 16.15 -7.43
C LEU A 248 11.22 17.18 -8.03
N ILE A 249 11.68 17.97 -9.00
CA ILE A 249 10.90 19.04 -9.65
C ILE A 249 9.84 18.45 -10.58
N ASN A 250 10.24 17.55 -11.47
CA ASN A 250 9.36 17.05 -12.51
C ASN A 250 8.29 16.10 -11.94
N ASN A 251 8.48 15.54 -10.73
CA ASN A 251 7.60 14.51 -10.17
C ASN A 251 7.34 13.33 -11.14
N ASP A 252 8.17 13.19 -12.17
CA ASP A 252 7.85 12.41 -13.35
C ASP A 252 8.69 11.14 -13.36
N VAL A 253 8.47 10.30 -12.35
CA VAL A 253 8.76 8.87 -12.50
C VAL A 253 7.55 8.25 -13.18
N LYS A 254 7.39 8.55 -14.48
CA LYS A 254 6.45 7.88 -15.37
C LYS A 254 6.96 6.46 -15.61
N ASP A 255 6.79 5.61 -14.62
CA ASP A 255 6.88 4.18 -14.82
C ASP A 255 5.56 3.70 -15.43
N SER A 256 5.65 2.95 -16.53
CA SER A 256 4.53 2.40 -17.30
C SER A 256 3.65 1.42 -16.51
N GLY A 257 4.00 1.12 -15.27
CA GLY A 257 3.05 0.73 -14.23
C GLY A 257 3.62 -0.26 -13.22
N ARG A 258 2.75 -0.63 -12.28
CA ARG A 258 2.66 -1.90 -11.52
C ARG A 258 2.96 -1.87 -10.03
N ILE A 259 3.77 -0.96 -9.48
CA ILE A 259 4.14 -0.99 -8.04
C ILE A 259 3.98 0.38 -7.37
N ASN A 260 3.00 0.50 -6.47
CA ASN A 260 2.63 1.75 -5.77
C ASN A 260 3.02 1.78 -4.29
N LEU A 261 3.64 0.72 -3.80
CA LEU A 261 4.05 0.56 -2.41
C LEU A 261 5.49 0.09 -2.34
N LYS A 262 6.27 0.64 -1.42
CA LYS A 262 7.65 0.22 -1.14
C LYS A 262 7.86 0.06 0.35
N ALA A 263 8.54 -1.01 0.76
CA ALA A 263 8.88 -1.25 2.16
C ALA A 263 10.39 -1.09 2.36
N ILE A 264 10.80 -0.37 3.39
CA ILE A 264 12.19 -0.26 3.83
C ILE A 264 12.30 -0.90 5.20
N VAL A 265 13.31 -1.75 5.34
CA VAL A 265 13.63 -2.47 6.58
C VAL A 265 15.10 -2.23 6.94
N PRO A 266 15.46 -2.20 8.23
CA PRO A 266 16.80 -1.83 8.70
C PRO A 266 17.78 -3.01 8.66
N ARG A 267 17.59 -3.96 7.74
CA ARG A 267 18.42 -5.17 7.59
C ARG A 267 18.62 -5.49 6.13
N ASP A 268 19.74 -6.14 5.83
CA ASP A 268 19.95 -6.73 4.52
C ASP A 268 18.94 -7.88 4.34
N LEU A 269 18.38 -7.99 3.14
CA LEU A 269 17.63 -9.17 2.74
C LEU A 269 18.63 -10.27 2.40
N ASP A 270 18.22 -11.53 2.57
CA ASP A 270 19.10 -12.68 2.31
C ASP A 270 19.48 -12.80 0.82
N ASP A 271 20.49 -13.62 0.52
CA ASP A 271 21.04 -13.82 -0.83
C ASP A 271 20.01 -14.35 -1.86
N SER A 272 18.86 -14.87 -1.42
CA SER A 272 17.78 -15.28 -2.32
C SER A 272 16.94 -14.09 -2.84
N PHE A 273 17.09 -12.91 -2.22
CA PHE A 273 16.51 -11.67 -2.72
C PHE A 273 17.30 -11.14 -3.94
N LYS A 274 16.55 -10.81 -5.00
CA LYS A 274 17.03 -10.40 -6.31
C LYS A 274 16.28 -9.12 -6.70
N PRO A 275 16.98 -7.96 -6.70
CA PRO A 275 16.40 -6.71 -7.13
C PRO A 275 15.79 -6.82 -8.54
N GLY A 276 14.65 -6.16 -8.77
CA GLY A 276 13.93 -6.17 -10.06
C GLY A 276 13.04 -7.40 -10.30
N TYR A 277 13.00 -8.37 -9.39
CA TYR A 277 12.08 -9.50 -9.46
C TYR A 277 10.80 -9.23 -8.66
N THR A 278 9.67 -9.74 -9.16
CA THR A 278 8.42 -9.77 -8.40
C THR A 278 8.34 -11.09 -7.62
N TYR A 279 8.40 -11.00 -6.31
CA TYR A 279 8.24 -12.08 -5.35
C TYR A 279 6.78 -12.41 -5.13
N ALA A 280 6.42 -13.68 -5.33
CA ALA A 280 5.07 -14.18 -5.14
C ALA A 280 4.95 -15.01 -3.85
N TYR A 281 4.06 -14.64 -2.93
CA TYR A 281 3.70 -15.44 -1.75
C TYR A 281 2.26 -15.91 -1.87
N PHE A 282 2.01 -17.21 -1.75
CA PHE A 282 0.66 -17.78 -1.81
C PHE A 282 0.23 -18.19 -0.40
N ALA A 283 -0.96 -17.78 0.03
CA ALA A 283 -1.57 -18.31 1.24
C ALA A 283 -1.69 -19.83 1.14
N GLN A 284 -1.64 -20.55 2.26
CA GLN A 284 -1.64 -22.02 2.28
C GLN A 284 -2.87 -22.65 1.57
N ASN A 285 -4.00 -21.95 1.56
CA ASN A 285 -5.21 -22.36 0.85
C ASN A 285 -5.26 -21.90 -0.63
N ALA A 286 -4.19 -21.31 -1.14
CA ALA A 286 -4.09 -20.67 -2.46
C ALA A 286 -5.15 -19.59 -2.75
N GLY A 287 -5.95 -19.17 -1.75
CA GLY A 287 -7.04 -18.22 -1.93
C GLY A 287 -6.56 -16.77 -2.14
N VAL A 288 -5.29 -16.49 -1.81
CA VAL A 288 -4.65 -15.19 -1.97
C VAL A 288 -3.21 -15.39 -2.44
N ALA A 289 -2.83 -14.71 -3.51
CA ALA A 289 -1.46 -14.62 -4.00
C ALA A 289 -0.97 -13.18 -3.85
N CYS A 290 0.19 -13.00 -3.24
CA CYS A 290 0.86 -11.75 -2.94
C CYS A 290 2.03 -11.56 -3.88
N PHE A 291 2.12 -10.43 -4.58
CA PHE A 291 3.23 -10.06 -5.44
C PHE A 291 3.89 -8.77 -4.91
N ALA A 292 5.14 -8.86 -4.46
CA ALA A 292 5.97 -7.74 -4.00
C ALA A 292 7.22 -7.62 -4.89
N GLY A 293 7.65 -6.42 -5.26
CA GLY A 293 8.86 -6.20 -6.07
C GLY A 293 9.46 -4.82 -5.87
#